data_AF-A0A1H0X8E3-F1
#
_entry.id   AF-A0A1H0X8E3-F1
#
_cell.length_a   1.000
_cell.length_b   1.000
_cell.length_c   1.000
_cell.angle_alpha   90.00
_cell.angle_beta   90.00
_cell.angle_gamma   90.00
#
_symmetry.space_group_name_H-M   'P 1'
#
loop_
_entity.id
_entity.type
_entity.pdbx_description
1 polymer ?
#
loop_
_entity_poly.entity_id
_entity_poly.type
_entity_poly.pdbx_seq_one_letter_code
_entity_poly.pdbx_strand_id
1 'polypeptide(L)'
;MPKRYPPEFRRKVLDLVASGRRVAQVAADLDISDQTIYVWRRQELIDTGQMPGMTSTDNAELVAARRRIAELEAEVAVHRRVAELLKEGSSPKDGTRRSR
;
A
#
# COMPACT_ATOMS: atom_id res chain seq x y z
N MET A 1 -3.53 -14.78 6.90
CA MET A 1 -2.62 -13.61 6.77
C MET A 1 -1.42 -13.85 7.67
N PRO A 2 -0.17 -13.57 7.24
CA PRO A 2 0.97 -13.70 8.14
C PRO A 2 0.74 -12.82 9.37
N LYS A 3 0.98 -13.38 10.56
CA LYS A 3 0.83 -12.69 11.85
C LYS A 3 1.76 -11.48 11.84
N ARG A 4 1.21 -10.27 11.73
CA ARG A 4 1.98 -9.03 11.87
C ARG A 4 2.12 -8.72 13.35
N TYR A 5 3.34 -8.51 13.80
CA TYR A 5 3.58 -7.97 15.14
C TYR A 5 2.98 -6.56 15.25
N PRO A 6 2.32 -6.23 16.37
CA PRO A 6 1.81 -4.89 16.61
C PRO A 6 2.95 -3.85 16.57
N PRO A 7 2.71 -2.61 16.07
CA PRO A 7 3.71 -1.55 16.06
C PRO A 7 4.31 -1.26 17.45
N GLU A 8 3.46 -1.28 18.48
CA GLU A 8 3.87 -1.08 19.87
C GLU A 8 4.84 -2.16 20.37
N PHE A 9 4.63 -3.42 19.94
CA PHE A 9 5.54 -4.51 20.28
C PHE A 9 6.90 -4.30 19.62
N ARG A 10 6.91 -4.00 18.31
CA ARG A 10 8.13 -3.70 17.57
C ARG A 10 8.91 -2.55 18.21
N ARG A 11 8.24 -1.46 18.60
CA ARG A 11 8.89 -0.31 19.25
C ARG A 11 9.57 -0.72 20.55
N LYS A 12 8.87 -1.43 21.43
CA LYS A 12 9.45 -1.94 22.69
C LYS A 12 10.66 -2.85 22.46
N VAL A 13 10.61 -3.71 21.44
CA VAL A 13 11.77 -4.56 21.08
C VAL A 13 12.97 -3.72 20.66
N LEU A 14 12.75 -2.69 19.84
CA LEU A 14 13.81 -1.80 19.40
C LEU A 14 14.36 -0.97 20.57
N ASP A 15 13.52 -0.49 21.48
CA ASP A 15 13.94 0.22 22.69
C ASP A 15 14.87 -0.64 23.57
N LEU A 16 14.56 -1.93 23.72
CA LEU A 16 15.42 -2.88 24.46
C LEU A 16 16.79 -3.06 23.78
N VAL A 17 16.83 -3.11 22.46
CA VAL A 17 18.09 -3.21 21.72
C VAL A 17 18.88 -1.89 21.81
N ALA A 18 18.18 -0.75 21.72
CA ALA A 18 18.76 0.58 21.86
C ALA A 18 19.33 0.81 23.27
N SER A 19 18.76 0.20 24.31
CA SER A 19 19.29 0.22 25.67
C SER A 19 20.55 -0.63 25.87
N GLY A 20 21.11 -1.19 24.80
CA GLY A 20 22.37 -1.95 24.81
C GLY A 20 22.21 -3.47 24.94
N ARG A 21 20.98 -4.01 24.96
CA ARG A 21 20.78 -5.46 24.99
C ARG A 21 21.15 -6.10 23.65
N ARG A 22 21.74 -7.29 23.71
CA ARG A 22 22.08 -8.05 22.50
C ARG A 22 20.81 -8.57 21.81
N VAL A 23 20.77 -8.45 20.48
CA VAL A 23 19.63 -8.92 19.66
C VAL A 23 19.28 -10.38 19.96
N ALA A 24 20.26 -11.28 19.98
CA ALA A 24 20.06 -12.70 20.28
C ALA A 24 19.40 -12.95 21.64
N GLN A 25 19.71 -12.13 22.65
CA GLN A 25 19.10 -12.26 23.97
C GLN A 25 17.65 -11.79 23.95
N VAL A 26 17.37 -10.64 23.32
CA VAL A 26 16.00 -10.10 23.19
C VAL A 26 15.12 -11.04 22.37
N ALA A 27 15.67 -11.63 21.31
CA ALA A 27 15.01 -12.61 20.47
C ALA A 27 14.63 -13.87 21.24
N ALA A 28 15.58 -14.45 21.99
CA ALA A 28 15.34 -15.62 22.83
C ALA A 28 14.29 -15.36 23.92
N ASP A 29 14.36 -14.22 24.62
CA ASP A 29 13.41 -13.87 25.68
C ASP A 29 11.98 -13.68 25.17
N LEU A 30 11.82 -13.24 23.92
CA LEU A 30 10.52 -12.93 23.31
C LEU A 30 10.01 -14.03 22.38
N ASP A 31 10.77 -15.12 22.22
CA ASP A 31 10.51 -16.22 21.29
C ASP A 31 10.25 -15.74 19.84
N ILE A 32 11.12 -14.84 19.36
CA ILE A 32 11.11 -14.34 17.99
C ILE A 32 12.47 -14.53 17.32
N SER A 33 12.50 -14.57 15.99
CA SER A 33 13.76 -14.67 15.24
C SER A 33 14.58 -13.39 15.32
N ASP A 34 15.89 -13.51 15.57
CA ASP A 34 16.88 -12.42 15.49
C ASP A 34 16.74 -11.62 14.19
N GLN A 35 16.58 -12.32 13.06
CA GLN A 35 16.40 -11.71 11.75
C GLN A 35 15.24 -10.71 11.69
N THR A 36 14.14 -10.98 12.40
CA THR A 36 13.00 -10.06 12.48
C THR A 36 13.40 -8.74 13.15
N ILE A 37 14.17 -8.82 14.23
CA ILE A 37 14.68 -7.65 14.96
C ILE A 37 15.66 -6.86 14.08
N TYR A 38 16.56 -7.54 13.36
CA TYR A 38 17.50 -6.87 12.44
C TYR A 38 16.79 -6.12 11.32
N VAL A 39 15.73 -6.72 10.74
CA VAL A 39 14.91 -6.05 9.72
C VAL A 39 14.24 -4.80 10.30
N TRP A 40 13.67 -4.89 11.50
CA TRP A 40 13.04 -3.75 12.16
C TRP A 40 14.01 -2.62 12.46
N ARG A 41 15.20 -2.95 12.94
CA ARG A 41 16.26 -1.99 13.22
C ARG A 41 16.74 -1.32 11.95
N ARG A 42 16.94 -2.08 10.86
CA ARG A 42 17.31 -1.52 9.56
C ARG A 42 16.27 -0.52 9.07
N GLN A 43 14.99 -0.87 9.16
CA GLN A 43 13.93 0.04 8.73
C GLN A 43 13.83 1.28 9.63
N GLU A 44 14.07 1.17 10.94
CA GLU A 44 14.16 2.33 11.84
C GLU A 44 15.31 3.27 11.46
N LEU A 45 16.48 2.73 11.11
CA LEU A 45 17.60 3.53 10.62
C LEU A 45 17.27 4.24 9.30
N ILE A 46 16.49 3.61 8.43
CA ILE A 46 15.99 4.25 7.20
C ILE A 46 14.97 5.35 7.54
N ASP A 47 14.00 5.05 8.39
CA ASP A 47 12.93 5.98 8.78
C ASP A 47 13.48 7.21 9.53
N THR A 48 14.61 7.07 10.22
CA THR A 48 15.32 8.16 10.91
C THR A 48 16.37 8.86 10.06
N GLY A 49 16.54 8.47 8.79
CA GLY A 49 17.50 9.08 7.86
C GLY A 49 18.97 8.72 8.11
N GLN A 50 19.24 7.73 8.99
CA GLN A 50 20.59 7.24 9.26
C GLN A 50 21.10 6.28 8.19
N MET A 51 20.20 5.69 7.40
CA MET A 51 20.51 4.82 6.28
C MET A 51 19.70 5.20 5.04
N PRO A 52 20.26 5.06 3.83
CA PRO A 52 19.49 5.22 2.60
C PRO A 52 18.48 4.08 2.45
N GLY A 53 17.28 4.41 2.00
CA GLY A 53 16.21 3.46 1.73
C GLY A 53 14.84 4.13 1.62
N MET A 54 13.83 3.33 1.32
CA MET A 54 12.43 3.77 1.29
C MET A 54 11.89 3.80 2.72
N THR A 55 11.36 4.94 3.16
CA THR A 55 10.79 5.03 4.51
C THR A 55 9.44 4.31 4.59
N SER A 56 9.04 3.96 5.81
CA SER A 56 7.72 3.40 6.08
C SER A 56 6.59 4.35 5.65
N THR A 57 6.81 5.67 5.74
CA THR A 57 5.88 6.71 5.30
C THR A 57 5.76 6.72 3.77
N ASP A 58 6.89 6.77 3.06
CA ASP A 58 6.88 6.78 1.59
C ASP A 58 6.18 5.52 1.05
N ASN A 59 6.39 4.37 1.71
CA ASN A 59 5.74 3.13 1.32
C ASN A 59 4.21 3.21 1.52
N ALA A 60 3.76 3.77 2.64
CA ALA A 60 2.34 3.96 2.93
C ALA A 60 1.67 4.88 1.91
N GLU A 61 2.32 5.98 1.56
CA GLU A 61 1.86 6.91 0.52
C GLU A 61 1.78 6.23 -0.85
N LEU A 62 2.81 5.47 -1.23
CA LEU A 62 2.83 4.71 -2.48
C LEU A 62 1.67 3.69 -2.56
N VAL A 63 1.38 2.99 -1.46
CA VAL A 63 0.26 2.05 -1.39
C VAL A 63 -1.09 2.78 -1.49
N ALA A 64 -1.25 3.92 -0.82
CA ALA A 64 -2.47 4.73 -0.89
C ALA A 64 -2.69 5.27 -2.31
N ALA A 65 -1.64 5.78 -2.95
CA ALA A 65 -1.69 6.27 -4.32
C ALA A 65 -2.08 5.16 -5.30
N ARG A 66 -1.48 3.97 -5.19
CA ARG A 66 -1.83 2.80 -6.03
C ARG A 66 -3.29 2.38 -5.87
N ARG A 67 -3.81 2.41 -4.63
CA ARG A 67 -5.24 2.14 -4.38
C ARG A 67 -6.13 3.17 -5.07
N ARG A 68 -5.80 4.46 -4.91
CA ARG A 68 -6.58 5.53 -5.54
C ARG A 68 -6.55 5.45 -7.07
N ILE A 69 -5.41 5.10 -7.65
CA ILE A 69 -5.28 4.87 -9.10
C ILE A 69 -6.22 3.74 -9.53
N ALA A 70 -6.19 2.59 -8.84
CA ALA A 70 -7.05 1.46 -9.18
C ALA A 70 -8.55 1.80 -9.08
N GLU A 71 -8.96 2.58 -8.06
CA GLU A 71 -10.33 3.09 -7.93
C GLU A 71 -10.72 3.98 -9.11
N LEU A 72 -9.86 4.94 -9.47
CA LEU A 72 -10.11 5.84 -10.59
C LEU A 72 -10.17 5.11 -11.93
N GLU A 73 -9.30 4.12 -12.13
CA GLU A 73 -9.32 3.27 -13.33
C GLU A 73 -10.64 2.49 -13.44
N ALA A 74 -11.18 2.00 -12.31
CA ALA A 74 -12.48 1.35 -12.27
C ALA A 74 -13.63 2.33 -12.59
N GLU A 75 -13.62 3.53 -12.01
CA GLU A 75 -14.61 4.58 -12.31
C GLU A 75 -14.60 4.95 -13.80
N VAL A 76 -13.41 5.14 -14.38
CA VAL A 76 -13.24 5.44 -15.81
C VAL A 76 -13.75 4.30 -16.68
N ALA A 77 -13.49 3.03 -16.31
CA ALA A 77 -13.98 1.88 -17.05
C ALA A 77 -15.52 1.83 -17.09
N VAL A 78 -16.18 2.12 -15.96
CA VAL A 78 -17.65 2.20 -15.89
C VAL A 78 -18.17 3.33 -16.77
N HIS A 79 -17.57 4.52 -16.69
CA HIS A 79 -17.99 5.65 -17.52
C HIS A 79 -17.83 5.39 -19.02
N ARG A 80 -16.73 4.77 -19.44
CA ARG A 80 -16.52 4.37 -20.83
C ARG A 80 -17.58 3.37 -21.28
N ARG A 81 -17.89 2.37 -20.45
CA ARG A 81 -18.94 1.40 -20.76
C ARG A 81 -20.31 2.05 -20.93
N VAL A 82 -20.67 3.00 -20.06
CA VAL A 82 -21.94 3.75 -20.19
C VAL A 82 -21.96 4.59 -21.46
N ALA A 83 -20.86 5.29 -21.78
CA ALA A 83 -20.77 6.10 -22.99
C ALA A 83 -20.92 5.26 -24.28
N GLU A 84 -20.34 4.06 -24.32
CA GLU A 84 -20.51 3.10 -25.42
C GLU A 84 -21.97 2.68 -25.58
N LEU A 85 -22.64 2.28 -24.49
CA LEU A 85 -24.05 1.88 -24.51
C LEU A 85 -24.97 3.02 -24.97
N LEU A 86 -24.70 4.25 -24.55
CA LEU A 86 -25.46 5.43 -24.99
C LEU A 86 -25.29 5.68 -26.49
N LYS A 87 -24.06 5.51 -27.01
CA LYS A 87 -23.77 5.65 -28.45
C LYS A 87 -24.48 4.57 -29.29
N GLU A 88 -24.55 3.34 -28.78
CA GLU A 88 -25.30 2.24 -29.43
C GLU A 88 -26.82 2.49 -29.41
N GLY A 89 -27.35 3.07 -28.32
CA GLY A 89 -28.77 3.44 -28.21
C GLY A 89 -29.18 4.63 -29.08
N SER A 90 -28.23 5.51 -29.43
CA SER A 90 -28.44 6.58 -30.42
C SER A 90 -28.24 6.08 -31.85
N SER A 91 -29.05 5.13 -32.29
CA SER A 91 -29.23 4.90 -33.73
C SER A 91 -30.03 6.08 -34.30
N PRO A 92 -29.60 6.73 -35.40
CA PRO A 92 -30.35 7.84 -35.97
C PRO A 92 -31.72 7.31 -36.37
N LYS A 93 -32.79 7.87 -35.79
CA LYS A 93 -34.13 7.64 -36.30
C LYS A 93 -34.11 7.94 -37.79
N ASP A 94 -34.43 6.91 -38.56
CA ASP A 94 -34.57 6.91 -40.00
C ASP A 94 -35.53 8.04 -40.39
N GLY A 95 -34.95 9.20 -40.67
CA GLY A 95 -35.66 10.40 -41.03
C GLY A 95 -36.24 10.18 -42.41
N THR A 96 -37.45 9.63 -42.45
CA THR A 96 -38.29 9.56 -43.64
C THR A 96 -38.52 10.99 -44.14
N ARG A 97 -37.58 11.51 -44.94
CA ARG A 97 -37.79 12.70 -45.74
C ARG A 97 -38.60 12.25 -46.95
N ARG A 98 -39.92 12.15 -46.74
CA ARG A 98 -40.90 12.05 -47.84
C ARG A 98 -40.68 13.22 -48.78
N SER A 99 -40.58 12.87 -50.05
CA SER A 99 -40.52 13.72 -51.22
C SER A 99 -41.66 14.75 -51.29
N ARG A 100 -41.30 15.97 -51.73
CA ARG A 100 -42.09 16.81 -52.63
C ARG A 100 -41.19 17.84 -53.31
#